data_AF-A0A3N5S7H1-F1
#
_entry.id   AF-A0A3N5S7H1-F1
#
_cell.length_a   1.000
_cell.length_b   1.000
_cell.length_c   1.000
_cell.angle_alpha   90.00
_cell.angle_beta   90.00
_cell.angle_gamma   90.00
#
_symmetry.space_group_name_H-M   'P 1'
#
loop_
_entity.id
_entity.type
_entity.pdbx_description
1 polymer ?
#
loop_
_entity_poly.entity_id
_entity_poly.type
_entity_poly.pdbx_seq_one_letter_code
_entity_poly.pdbx_strand_id
1 'polypeptide(L)'
;LAPRFQPEGDIVARLDVSVLQTTVLEPLLGIGDPRKDMRIDFVGGMRGLAELERLVREGGFAVAFSLYPTSIEELIAVADNGGLMPPKSTWFEPKLRSGLVIHRIERTAGGK
;
A
#
# COMPACT_ATOMS: atom_id res chain seq x y z
N LEU A 1 -11.35 -0.32 15.91
CA LEU A 1 -10.86 1.06 16.14
C LEU A 1 -11.49 1.92 15.06
N ALA A 2 -12.22 2.99 15.41
CA ALA A 2 -12.72 3.95 14.42
C ALA A 2 -11.76 5.16 14.43
N PRO A 3 -11.33 5.67 13.28
CA PRO A 3 -10.45 6.84 13.23
C PRO A 3 -11.16 8.04 13.86
N ARG A 4 -10.44 8.80 14.69
CA ARG A 4 -10.95 10.00 15.38
C ARG A 4 -11.09 11.22 14.47
N PHE A 5 -10.61 11.11 13.24
CA PHE A 5 -10.71 12.12 12.19
C PHE A 5 -11.22 11.45 10.92
N GLN A 6 -11.97 12.18 10.12
CA GLN A 6 -12.36 11.73 8.79
C GLN A 6 -11.43 12.42 7.79
N PRO A 7 -10.50 11.70 7.16
CA PRO A 7 -9.70 12.28 6.10
C PRO A 7 -10.63 12.72 4.96
N GLU A 8 -10.45 13.96 4.52
CA GLU A 8 -11.18 14.52 3.39
C GLU A 8 -10.60 14.00 2.07
N GLY A 9 -11.41 14.04 1.01
CA GLY A 9 -10.98 13.67 -0.34
C GLY A 9 -11.53 12.34 -0.84
N ASP A 10 -10.96 11.87 -1.94
CA ASP A 10 -11.36 10.64 -2.61
C ASP A 10 -10.93 9.38 -1.82
N ILE A 11 -11.26 8.21 -2.36
CA ILE A 11 -10.95 6.92 -1.73
C ILE A 11 -9.44 6.79 -1.49
N VAL A 12 -8.61 7.27 -2.41
CA VAL A 12 -7.14 7.19 -2.32
C VAL A 12 -6.63 8.11 -1.20
N ALA A 13 -7.12 9.34 -1.11
CA ALA A 13 -6.74 10.30 -0.07
C ALA A 13 -7.04 9.79 1.34
N ARG A 14 -8.05 8.92 1.47
CA ARG A 14 -8.52 8.37 2.75
C ARG A 14 -7.75 7.14 3.23
N LEU A 15 -6.91 6.53 2.40
CA LEU A 15 -6.08 5.40 2.81
C LEU A 15 -5.06 5.84 3.87
N ASP A 16 -4.83 5.00 4.88
CA ASP A 16 -3.87 5.26 5.96
C ASP A 16 -2.48 5.70 5.45
N VAL A 17 -2.01 5.09 4.35
CA VAL A 17 -0.74 5.44 3.72
C VAL A 17 -0.74 6.85 3.12
N SER A 18 -1.85 7.29 2.53
CA SER A 18 -2.01 8.62 1.96
C SER A 18 -2.12 9.68 3.06
N VAL A 19 -2.82 9.34 4.14
CA VAL A 19 -2.88 10.17 5.34
C VAL A 19 -1.48 10.33 5.93
N LEU A 20 -0.73 9.24 6.11
CA LEU A 20 0.65 9.30 6.61
C LEU A 20 1.53 10.18 5.69
N GLN A 21 1.41 10.02 4.38
CA GLN A 21 2.17 10.80 3.39
C GLN A 21 1.88 12.30 3.51
N THR A 22 0.61 12.69 3.51
CA THR A 22 0.17 14.09 3.43
C THR A 22 0.19 14.83 4.76
N THR A 23 0.15 14.12 5.90
CA THR A 23 0.10 14.73 7.23
C THR A 23 1.42 14.67 7.99
N VAL A 24 2.29 13.71 7.68
CA VAL A 24 3.55 13.49 8.42
C VAL A 24 4.75 13.50 7.49
N LEU A 25 4.81 12.60 6.50
CA LEU A 25 6.03 12.37 5.74
C LEU A 25 6.44 13.62 4.95
N GLU A 26 5.53 14.19 4.19
CA GLU A 26 5.82 15.38 3.39
C GLU A 26 5.95 16.66 4.25
N PRO A 27 4.94 17.08 5.05
CA PRO A 27 4.98 18.37 5.72
C PRO A 27 5.94 18.43 6.91
N LEU A 28 6.17 17.30 7.62
CA LEU A 28 6.99 17.30 8.83
C LEU A 28 8.40 16.74 8.59
N LEU A 29 8.53 15.72 7.75
CA LEU A 29 9.82 15.05 7.49
C LEU A 29 10.46 15.45 6.14
N GLY A 30 9.73 16.18 5.31
CA GLY A 30 10.19 16.62 3.98
C GLY A 30 10.39 15.45 3.01
N ILE A 31 9.67 14.34 3.18
CA ILE A 31 9.71 13.16 2.31
C ILE A 31 8.56 13.25 1.31
N GLY A 32 8.83 13.80 0.12
CA GLY A 32 7.81 14.03 -0.91
C GLY A 32 7.47 12.77 -1.71
N ASP A 33 8.42 12.22 -2.46
CA ASP A 33 8.23 10.96 -3.20
C ASP A 33 8.94 9.80 -2.47
N PRO A 34 8.22 8.96 -1.70
CA PRO A 34 8.83 7.87 -0.94
C PRO A 34 9.44 6.76 -1.82
N ARG A 35 9.25 6.80 -3.15
CA ARG A 35 9.92 5.88 -4.08
C ARG A 35 11.35 6.30 -4.40
N LYS A 36 11.70 7.57 -4.13
CA LYS A 36 12.97 8.19 -4.53
C LYS A 36 13.77 8.71 -3.35
N ASP A 37 13.13 8.94 -2.20
CA ASP A 37 13.82 9.40 -1.00
C ASP A 37 14.55 8.25 -0.32
N MET A 38 15.86 8.39 -0.13
CA MET A 38 16.70 7.36 0.50
C MET A 38 16.54 7.31 2.03
N ARG A 39 15.86 8.28 2.65
CA ARG A 39 15.65 8.35 4.10
C ARG A 39 14.48 7.49 4.60
N ILE A 40 13.74 6.85 3.69
CA ILE A 40 12.61 5.98 4.03
C ILE A 40 12.86 4.57 3.49
N ASP A 41 12.51 3.57 4.29
CA ASP A 41 12.59 2.16 3.91
C ASP A 41 11.34 1.41 4.36
N PHE A 42 11.11 0.23 3.79
CA PHE A 42 9.87 -0.54 3.93
C PHE A 42 10.14 -1.95 4.46
N VAL A 43 9.47 -2.27 5.56
CA VAL A 43 9.49 -3.62 6.12
C VAL A 43 8.39 -4.46 5.47
N GLY A 44 8.78 -5.59 4.88
CA GLY A 44 7.83 -6.54 4.30
C GLY A 44 6.94 -7.18 5.37
N GLY A 45 5.68 -7.45 5.04
CA GLY A 45 4.65 -7.87 6.00
C GLY A 45 5.01 -9.09 6.85
N MET A 46 5.78 -10.04 6.31
CA MET A 46 6.22 -11.24 7.04
C MET A 46 7.08 -10.97 8.28
N ARG A 47 7.83 -9.85 8.31
CA ARG A 47 8.72 -9.54 9.44
C ARG A 47 7.97 -8.90 10.61
N GLY A 48 6.87 -8.20 10.32
CA GLY A 48 5.98 -7.61 11.31
C GLY A 48 6.60 -6.50 12.16
N LEU A 49 5.93 -6.20 13.27
CA LEU A 49 6.26 -5.09 14.19
C LEU A 49 7.63 -5.24 14.86
N ALA A 50 8.05 -6.48 15.16
CA ALA A 50 9.32 -6.73 15.85
C ALA A 50 10.52 -6.22 15.04
N GLU A 51 10.47 -6.34 13.71
CA GLU A 51 11.52 -5.82 12.85
C GLU A 51 11.52 -4.29 12.77
N LEU A 52 10.34 -3.66 12.75
CA LEU A 52 10.24 -2.20 12.83
C LEU A 52 10.88 -1.68 14.12
N GLU A 53 10.59 -2.31 15.26
CA GLU A 53 11.22 -1.95 16.53
C GLU A 53 12.73 -2.13 16.52
N ARG A 54 13.22 -3.27 15.99
CA ARG A 54 14.65 -3.54 15.89
C ARG A 54 15.37 -2.49 15.04
N LEU A 55 14.78 -2.10 13.91
CA LEU A 55 15.36 -1.08 13.03
C LEU A 55 15.47 0.30 13.67
N VAL A 56 14.52 0.68 14.54
CA VAL A 56 14.60 1.93 15.30
C VAL A 56 15.64 1.84 16.42
N ARG A 57 15.69 0.71 17.15
CA ARG A 57 16.63 0.55 18.28
C ARG A 57 18.08 0.41 17.83
N GLU A 58 18.31 -0.33 16.74
CA GLU A 58 19.65 -0.80 16.36
C GLU A 58 20.00 -0.47 14.89
N GLY A 59 19.00 -0.29 14.03
CA GLY A 59 19.18 -0.10 12.59
C GLY A 59 19.44 1.33 12.14
N GLY A 60 19.52 2.28 13.07
CA GLY A 60 19.79 3.70 12.77
C GLY A 60 18.59 4.49 12.26
N PHE A 61 17.38 3.92 12.26
CA PHE A 61 16.16 4.65 11.92
C PHE A 61 15.67 5.48 13.11
N ALA A 62 15.21 6.70 12.85
CA ALA A 62 14.71 7.59 13.90
C ALA A 62 13.30 7.23 14.40
N VAL A 63 12.46 6.68 13.51
CA VAL A 63 11.05 6.38 13.78
C VAL A 63 10.56 5.30 12.83
N ALA A 64 9.56 4.54 13.25
CA ALA A 64 8.84 3.57 12.43
C ALA A 64 7.34 3.82 12.50
N PHE A 65 6.64 3.58 11.40
CA PHE A 65 5.19 3.67 11.30
C PHE A 65 4.60 2.30 10.96
N SER A 66 3.59 1.88 11.71
CA SER A 66 2.75 0.74 11.35
C SER A 66 1.36 1.25 11.00
N LEU A 67 0.81 0.76 9.90
CA LEU A 67 -0.49 1.18 9.39
C LEU A 67 -1.48 0.02 9.47
N TYR A 68 -2.78 0.34 9.50
CA TYR A 68 -3.77 -0.69 9.24
C TYR A 68 -3.64 -1.15 7.77
N PRO A 69 -3.77 -2.46 7.50
CA PRO A 69 -3.69 -2.94 6.12
C PRO A 69 -4.87 -2.40 5.32
N THR A 70 -4.58 -1.87 4.12
CA THR A 70 -5.61 -1.56 3.12
C THR A 70 -6.50 -2.79 2.91
N SER A 71 -7.81 -2.63 3.05
CA SER A 71 -8.75 -3.73 2.87
C SER A 71 -8.89 -4.13 1.40
N ILE A 72 -9.42 -5.33 1.15
CA ILE A 72 -9.71 -5.76 -0.23
C ILE A 72 -10.82 -4.88 -0.82
N GLU A 73 -11.77 -4.46 -0.01
CA GLU A 73 -12.86 -3.58 -0.42
C GLU A 73 -12.34 -2.20 -0.84
N GLU A 74 -11.38 -1.64 -0.10
CA GLU A 74 -10.72 -0.39 -0.46
C GLU A 74 -9.91 -0.52 -1.75
N LEU A 75 -9.15 -1.62 -1.89
CA LEU A 75 -8.39 -1.92 -3.10
C LEU A 75 -9.30 -2.01 -4.34
N ILE A 76 -10.41 -2.75 -4.25
CA ILE A 76 -11.38 -2.89 -5.32
C ILE A 76 -12.04 -1.54 -5.63
N ALA A 77 -12.42 -0.78 -4.60
CA ALA A 77 -13.04 0.53 -4.79
C ALA A 77 -12.10 1.52 -5.51
N VAL A 78 -10.80 1.51 -5.20
CA VAL A 78 -9.82 2.32 -5.95
C VAL A 78 -9.77 1.90 -7.42
N ALA A 79 -9.74 0.60 -7.70
CA ALA A 79 -9.69 0.07 -9.07
C ALA A 79 -10.97 0.39 -9.88
N ASP A 80 -12.15 0.21 -9.29
CA ASP A 80 -13.44 0.49 -9.92
C ASP A 80 -13.60 1.97 -10.29
N ASN A 81 -12.92 2.87 -9.56
CA ASN A 81 -12.89 4.30 -9.84
C ASN A 81 -11.73 4.70 -10.79
N GLY A 82 -10.99 3.75 -11.36
CA GLY A 82 -9.86 4.01 -12.24
C GLY A 82 -8.66 4.65 -11.53
N GLY A 83 -8.60 4.58 -10.20
CA GLY A 83 -7.54 5.14 -9.38
C GLY A 83 -6.29 4.28 -9.35
N LEU A 84 -5.19 4.86 -8.86
CA LEU A 84 -3.92 4.17 -8.64
C LEU A 84 -3.63 4.05 -7.16
N MET A 85 -3.25 2.86 -6.71
CA MET A 85 -2.80 2.64 -5.34
C MET A 85 -1.54 3.45 -5.03
N PRO A 86 -1.46 4.13 -3.87
CA PRO A 86 -0.25 4.79 -3.43
C PRO A 86 0.95 3.83 -3.37
N PRO A 87 2.18 4.32 -3.56
CA PRO A 87 3.35 3.45 -3.49
C PRO A 87 3.44 2.77 -2.12
N LYS A 88 3.74 1.46 -2.14
CA LYS A 88 4.00 0.66 -0.94
C LYS A 88 2.82 0.61 0.06
N SER A 89 1.60 0.77 -0.45
CA SER A 89 0.34 0.73 0.32
C SER A 89 -0.14 -0.67 0.68
N THR A 90 0.36 -1.72 0.02
CA THR A 90 -0.09 -3.11 0.19
C THR A 90 1.06 -4.11 0.07
N TRP A 91 0.91 -5.24 0.77
CA TRP A 91 1.77 -6.43 0.66
C TRP A 91 0.90 -7.66 0.42
N PHE A 92 1.18 -8.40 -0.67
CA PHE A 92 0.45 -9.62 -1.02
C PHE A 92 1.30 -10.87 -0.76
N GLU A 93 0.65 -11.88 -0.17
CA GLU A 93 1.25 -13.18 0.14
C GLU A 93 0.31 -14.32 -0.31
N PRO A 94 0.78 -15.28 -1.14
CA PRO A 94 2.04 -15.26 -1.86
C PRO A 94 2.07 -14.11 -2.89
N LYS A 95 3.27 -13.64 -3.24
CA LYS A 95 3.40 -12.71 -4.38
C LYS A 95 2.78 -13.35 -5.63
N LEU A 96 2.09 -12.54 -6.42
CA LEU A 96 1.55 -12.98 -7.71
C LEU A 96 2.66 -13.64 -8.51
N ARG A 97 2.44 -14.90 -8.90
CA ARG A 97 3.39 -15.64 -9.72
C ARG A 97 3.50 -14.93 -11.06
N SER A 98 4.70 -14.50 -11.44
CA SER A 98 4.98 -13.97 -12.78
C SER A 98 4.67 -15.06 -13.82
N GLY A 99 4.05 -14.68 -14.94
CA GLY A 99 3.77 -15.61 -16.05
C GLY A 99 2.35 -16.18 -16.13
N LEU A 100 1.36 -15.53 -15.50
CA LEU A 100 -0.04 -15.86 -15.74
C LEU A 100 -0.42 -15.48 -17.19
N VAL A 101 -0.64 -16.47 -18.04
CA VAL A 101 -1.12 -16.29 -19.42
C VAL A 101 -2.62 -16.56 -19.45
N ILE A 102 -3.41 -15.58 -19.89
CA ILE A 102 -4.84 -15.73 -20.10
C ILE A 102 -5.09 -15.92 -21.60
N HIS A 103 -5.53 -17.11 -22.00
CA HIS A 103 -6.00 -17.38 -23.35
C HIS A 103 -7.52 -17.46 -23.35
N ARG A 104 -8.18 -16.46 -23.94
CA ARG A 104 -9.63 -16.46 -24.11
C ARG A 104 -10.00 -17.48 -25.18
N ILE A 105 -10.58 -18.61 -24.79
CA ILE A 105 -11.07 -19.60 -25.74
C ILE A 105 -12.40 -19.11 -26.30
N GLU A 106 -12.47 -18.91 -27.62
CA GLU A 106 -13.75 -18.66 -28.29
C GLU A 106 -14.52 -19.98 -28.37
N ARG A 107 -15.75 -19.98 -27.86
CA ARG A 107 -16.64 -21.12 -28.05
C ARG A 107 -17.17 -21.02 -29.47
N THR A 108 -16.58 -21.76 -30.41
CA THR A 108 -17.21 -21.98 -31.71
C THR A 108 -18.57 -22.62 -31.44
N ALA A 109 -19.63 -21.91 -31.81
CA ALA A 109 -20.96 -22.49 -31.85
C ALA A 109 -20.87 -23.69 -32.80
N GLY A 110 -21.01 -24.89 -32.25
CA GLY A 110 -21.12 -26.11 -33.05
C GLY A 110 -22.27 -25.94 -34.02
N GLY A 111 -21.93 -25.75 -35.30
CA GLY A 111 -22.87 -25.92 -36.39
C GLY A 111 -23.40 -27.35 -36.35
N LYS A 112 -24.71 -27.48 -36.56
CA LYS A 112 -25.33 -28.73 -36.95
C LYS A 112 -24.67 -29.30 -38.20
#